data_AF-K1S304-F1
#
_entry.id   AF-K1S304-F1
#
_cell.length_a   1.000
_cell.length_b   1.000
_cell.length_c   1.000
_cell.angle_alpha   90.00
_cell.angle_beta   90.00
_cell.angle_gamma   90.00
#
_symmetry.space_group_name_H-M   'P 1'
#
loop_
_entity.id
_entity.type
_entity.pdbx_description
1 polymer ?
#
loop_
_entity_poly.entity_id
_entity_poly.type
_entity_poly.pdbx_seq_one_letter_code
_entity_poly.pdbx_strand_id
1 'polypeptide(L)' 'MVECHVELAGNFLMQLDKDNKDMEILTDYETRTTIKLSEVLPNWWGNKRYDNN' A
#
# COMPACT_ATOMS: atom_id res chain seq x y z
N MET A 1 -14.80 -8.70 2.96
CA MET A 1 -14.65 -7.75 4.08
C MET A 1 -13.18 -7.57 4.52
N VAL A 2 -12.30 -8.58 4.32
CA VAL A 2 -10.85 -8.49 4.61
C VAL A 2 -10.10 -7.58 3.61
N GLU A 3 -10.52 -7.54 2.35
CA GLU A 3 -9.93 -6.70 1.29
C GLU A 3 -9.97 -5.19 1.64
N CYS A 4 -11.08 -4.69 2.19
CA CYS A 4 -11.23 -3.25 2.46
C CYS A 4 -10.32 -2.70 3.58
N HIS A 5 -9.85 -3.55 4.50
CA HIS A 5 -9.04 -3.09 5.64
C HIS A 5 -7.57 -2.86 5.23
N VAL A 6 -7.06 -3.65 4.28
CA VAL A 6 -5.68 -3.54 3.80
C VAL A 6 -5.50 -2.31 2.90
N GLU A 7 -6.49 -1.98 2.08
CA GLU A 7 -6.46 -0.77 1.24
C GLU A 7 -6.39 0.53 2.05
N LEU A 8 -7.17 0.63 3.13
CA LEU A 8 -7.18 1.81 4.01
C LEU A 8 -5.85 1.99 4.73
N ALA A 9 -5.28 0.91 5.27
CA ALA A 9 -3.98 0.92 5.93
C ALA A 9 -2.86 1.27 4.94
N GLY A 10 -2.88 0.66 3.74
CA GLY A 10 -1.91 0.95 2.69
C GLY A 10 -1.96 2.42 2.25
N ASN A 11 -3.17 2.97 2.12
CA ASN A 11 -3.37 4.36 1.72
C ASN A 11 -2.86 5.35 2.79
N PHE A 12 -2.99 5.02 4.07
CA PHE A 12 -2.41 5.83 5.15
C PHE A 12 -0.88 5.80 5.12
N LEU A 13 -0.27 4.62 4.95
CA LEU A 13 1.19 4.48 4.87
C LEU A 13 1.78 5.21 3.67
N MET A 14 1.12 5.17 2.51
CA MET A 14 1.53 5.92 1.30
C MET A 14 1.48 7.45 1.49
N GLN A 15 0.62 7.97 2.38
CA GLN A 15 0.59 9.41 2.68
C GLN A 15 1.77 9.88 3.52
N LEU A 16 2.40 8.98 4.30
CA LEU A 16 3.55 9.32 5.13
C LEU A 16 4.83 9.47 4.30
N ASP A 17 5.04 8.56 3.35
CA ASP A 17 6.17 8.59 2.41
C ASP A 17 5.80 7.87 1.11
N LYS A 18 6.20 8.44 -0.04
CA LYS A 18 6.03 7.83 -1.36
C LYS A 18 6.88 6.56 -1.53
N ASP A 19 7.98 6.44 -0.78
CA ASP A 19 8.89 5.29 -0.85
C ASP A 19 8.30 4.07 -0.12
N ASN A 20 7.22 4.25 0.67
CA ASN A 20 6.48 3.14 1.27
C ASN A 20 5.75 2.24 0.26
N LYS A 21 5.70 2.62 -1.03
CA LYS A 21 5.19 1.76 -2.11
C LYS A 21 5.92 0.41 -2.22
N ASP A 22 7.18 0.38 -1.78
CA ASP A 22 8.06 -0.80 -1.83
C ASP A 22 8.00 -1.64 -0.54
N MET A 23 7.24 -1.19 0.47
CA MET A 23 7.04 -1.92 1.71
C MET A 23 6.12 -3.13 1.49
N GLU A 24 6.43 -4.20 2.22
CA GLU A 24 5.69 -5.46 2.20
C GLU A 24 4.87 -5.62 3.48
N ILE A 25 3.59 -5.99 3.32
CA ILE A 25 2.67 -6.28 4.42
C ILE A 25 2.46 -7.79 4.47
N LEU A 26 2.66 -8.37 5.65
CA LEU A 26 2.33 -9.77 5.91
C LEU A 26 0.80 -9.92 6.00
N THR A 27 0.21 -10.67 5.06
CA THR A 27 -1.24 -10.88 5.00
C THR A 27 -1.67 -12.24 5.51
N ASP A 28 -0.79 -13.22 5.43
CA ASP A 28 -1.01 -14.56 5.96
C ASP A 28 0.21 -14.99 6.78
N TYR A 29 -0.03 -15.24 8.06
CA TYR A 29 1.00 -15.63 9.01
C TYR A 29 1.43 -17.10 8.85
N GLU A 30 0.51 -18.00 8.47
CA GLU A 30 0.79 -19.43 8.35
C GLU A 30 1.65 -19.71 7.12
N THR A 31 1.30 -19.09 5.99
CA THR A 31 2.05 -19.23 4.73
C THR A 31 3.21 -18.24 4.60
N ARG A 32 3.31 -17.29 5.54
CA ARG A 32 4.22 -16.13 5.50
C ARG A 32 4.09 -15.33 4.20
N THR A 33 2.87 -15.25 3.67
CA THR A 33 2.61 -14.51 2.45
C THR A 33 2.68 -13.02 2.73
N THR A 34 3.57 -12.35 2.01
CA THR A 34 3.68 -10.91 1.99
C THR A 34 3.16 -10.37 0.66
N ILE A 35 2.59 -9.17 0.70
CA ILE A 35 2.19 -8.44 -0.51
C ILE A 35 2.79 -7.05 -0.46
N LYS A 36 3.15 -6.49 -1.61
CA LYS A 36 3.65 -5.11 -1.66
C LYS A 36 2.50 -4.13 -1.64
N LEU A 37 2.71 -2.96 -1.02
CA LEU A 37 1.72 -1.88 -1.07
C LEU A 37 1.39 -1.45 -2.50
N SER A 38 2.37 -1.45 -3.40
CA SER A 38 2.18 -1.18 -4.83
C SER A 38 1.28 -2.20 -5.53
N GLU A 39 1.18 -3.42 -5.03
CA GLU A 39 0.27 -4.45 -5.56
C GLU A 39 -1.16 -4.26 -5.08
N VAL A 40 -1.33 -3.75 -3.85
CA VAL A 40 -2.65 -3.41 -3.26
C VAL A 40 -3.19 -2.10 -3.84
N LEU A 41 -2.33 -1.10 -4.02
CA LEU A 41 -2.70 0.25 -4.45
C LEU A 41 -1.91 0.68 -5.70
N PRO A 42 -2.06 -0.03 -6.84
CA PRO A 42 -1.27 0.23 -8.05
C PRO A 42 -1.49 1.62 -8.64
N ASN A 43 -2.68 2.21 -8.44
CA ASN A 43 -3.05 3.54 -8.93
C ASN A 43 -3.40 4.48 -7.77
N TRP A 44 -2.51 4.56 -6.77
CA TRP A 44 -2.73 5.42 -5.62
C TRP A 44 -2.97 6.89 -6.04
N TRP A 45 -4.09 7.46 -5.60
CA TRP A 45 -4.52 8.81 -5.95
C TRP A 45 -3.54 9.91 -5.48
N GLY A 46 -2.71 9.62 -4.48
CA GLY A 46 -1.68 10.54 -3.99
C GLY A 46 -0.50 10.75 -4.96
N ASN A 47 -0.28 9.85 -5.92
CA ASN A 47 0.74 10.04 -6.96
C ASN A 47 0.55 11.37 -7.72
N LYS A 48 -0.71 11.76 -7.96
CA LYS A 48 -1.08 13.04 -8.59
C LYS A 48 -0.56 14.28 -7.84
N ARG A 49 -0.25 14.16 -6.53
CA ARG A 49 0.33 15.26 -5.74
C ARG A 49 1.83 15.40 -5.94
N TYR A 50 2.51 14.30 -6.25
CA TYR A 50 3.96 14.29 -6.47
C TYR A 50 4.34 14.57 -7.93
N ASP A 51 3.42 14.35 -8.89
CA ASP A 51 3.65 14.58 -10.32
C ASP A 51 3.70 16.07 -10.73
N ASN A 52 3.38 17.01 -9.83
CA ASN A 52 3.26 18.46 -10.12
C ASN A 52 4.46 19.31 -9.65
N ASN A 53 5.67 18.74 -9.56
CA ASN A 53 6.90 19.48 -9.25
C ASN A 53 7.93 19.35 -10.38
#